data_AF-A0AAV9ANR2-F1
#
_entry.id   AF-A0AAV9ANR2-F1
#
_cell.length_a   1.000
_cell.length_b   1.000
_cell.length_c   1.000
_cell.angle_alpha   90.00
_cell.angle_beta   90.00
_cell.angle_gamma   90.00
#
_symmetry.space_group_name_H-M   'P 1'
#
loop_
_entity.id
_entity.type
_entity.pdbx_description
1 polymer ?
#
loop_
_entity_poly.entity_id
_entity_poly.type
_entity_poly.pdbx_seq_one_letter_code
_entity_poly.pdbx_strand_id
1 'polypeptide(L)'
;MEGEEASPTSTLNEESIFESVGPNPQLFINEVLNSVDDTVEGAFDFFLQQASTLIGGDANTARNDQLRQGVSSLRHTIQHVLDNRLAIWEKYCLQHCFAVPKGFSFPRTQDPLVNDFSLHDGLDDAELDTELEALREKLSAVAKESKELHKEVHALEKQAMVTVNFEKSIAEAIRQLEESTNVIPEGLKRAATELRQKMKKLDDDNRELLNNVRYYTPNESHFHICNGGLKAKLDTFPDFVNNLKGS
;
A
#
# COMPACT_ATOMS: atom_id res chain seq x y z
N MET A 1 -0.25 50.29 -36.63
CA MET A 1 -1.45 50.66 -35.85
C MET A 1 -2.46 49.58 -36.16
N GLU A 2 -2.39 48.45 -35.45
CA GLU A 2 -2.91 48.26 -34.07
C GLU A 2 -4.44 48.49 -34.05
N GLY A 3 -5.28 47.60 -33.53
CA GLY A 3 -5.02 46.65 -32.46
C GLY A 3 -5.86 45.38 -32.55
N GLU A 4 -5.27 44.38 -31.93
CA GLU A 4 -5.68 43.00 -31.69
C GLU A 4 -6.47 42.99 -30.37
N GLU A 5 -7.78 42.73 -30.39
CA GLU A 5 -8.53 42.45 -29.16
C GLU A 5 -8.54 40.93 -28.91
N ALA A 6 -7.55 40.49 -28.13
CA ALA A 6 -7.60 39.23 -27.41
C ALA A 6 -8.61 39.37 -26.25
N SER A 7 -9.71 38.60 -26.31
CA SER A 7 -10.59 38.42 -25.16
C SER A 7 -9.90 37.55 -24.11
N PRO A 8 -9.90 37.96 -22.82
CA PRO A 8 -9.19 37.25 -21.77
C PRO A 8 -9.93 35.99 -21.34
N THR A 9 -9.10 34.98 -21.11
CA THR A 9 -9.38 33.64 -20.61
C THR A 9 -10.27 33.61 -19.37
N SER A 10 -11.32 32.79 -19.45
CA SER A 10 -12.25 32.44 -18.38
C SER A 10 -11.63 31.44 -17.39
N THR A 11 -10.54 31.82 -16.73
CA THR A 11 -9.83 30.97 -15.75
C THR A 11 -10.07 31.36 -14.29
N LEU A 12 -10.76 32.48 -14.03
CA LEU A 12 -10.92 33.02 -12.67
C LEU A 12 -12.04 32.38 -11.82
N ASN A 13 -12.79 31.41 -12.36
CA ASN A 13 -13.94 30.84 -11.65
C ASN A 13 -13.69 29.47 -11.04
N GLU A 14 -12.69 28.71 -11.47
CA GLU A 14 -12.46 27.34 -10.98
C GLU A 14 -11.71 27.33 -9.64
N GLU A 15 -10.69 28.19 -9.49
CA GLU A 15 -9.88 28.26 -8.25
C GLU A 15 -10.70 28.67 -7.01
N SER A 16 -11.66 29.58 -7.15
CA SER A 16 -12.48 30.03 -6.00
C SER A 16 -13.51 29.01 -5.53
N ILE A 17 -13.85 28.01 -6.36
CA ILE A 17 -14.80 26.95 -6.00
C ILE A 17 -14.13 25.93 -5.08
N PHE A 18 -12.84 25.65 -5.29
CA PHE A 18 -12.08 24.66 -4.51
C PHE A 18 -11.74 25.12 -3.10
N GLU A 19 -11.76 26.42 -2.82
CA GLU A 19 -11.57 26.96 -1.47
C GLU A 19 -12.79 26.70 -0.55
N SER A 20 -13.97 26.41 -1.14
CA SER A 20 -15.24 26.28 -0.41
C SER A 20 -15.76 24.84 -0.22
N VAL A 21 -15.23 23.85 -0.96
CA VAL A 21 -15.81 22.47 -1.02
C VAL A 21 -14.93 21.40 -0.36
N GLY A 22 -13.73 21.73 0.15
CA GLY A 22 -12.79 20.72 0.66
C GLY A 22 -11.90 20.15 -0.44
N PRO A 23 -11.33 18.92 -0.29
CA PRO A 23 -10.21 18.45 -1.10
C PRO A 23 -10.53 18.51 -2.60
N ASN A 24 -9.52 18.85 -3.40
CA ASN A 24 -9.60 18.94 -4.85
C ASN A 24 -10.29 17.67 -5.43
N PRO A 25 -11.43 17.81 -6.14
CA PRO A 25 -12.18 16.70 -6.72
C PRO A 25 -11.35 15.74 -7.57
N GLN A 26 -10.35 16.25 -8.29
CA GLN A 26 -9.45 15.42 -9.07
C GLN A 26 -8.58 14.53 -8.17
N LEU A 27 -8.13 15.03 -7.01
CA LEU A 27 -7.37 14.22 -6.05
C LEU A 27 -8.23 13.09 -5.49
N PHE A 28 -9.48 13.38 -5.13
CA PHE A 28 -10.42 12.35 -4.67
C PHE A 28 -10.67 11.28 -5.73
N ILE A 29 -10.94 11.70 -6.97
CA ILE A 29 -11.17 10.77 -8.09
C ILE A 29 -9.93 9.90 -8.31
N ASN A 30 -8.74 10.48 -8.38
CA ASN A 30 -7.50 9.73 -8.57
C ASN A 30 -7.26 8.70 -7.45
N GLU A 31 -7.55 9.05 -6.20
CA GLU A 31 -7.44 8.12 -5.08
C GLU A 31 -8.39 6.92 -5.24
N VAL A 32 -9.63 7.15 -5.66
CA VAL A 32 -10.59 6.08 -5.93
C VAL A 32 -10.12 5.19 -7.08
N LEU A 33 -9.61 5.79 -8.17
CA LEU A 33 -9.08 5.03 -9.31
C LEU A 33 -7.92 4.12 -8.87
N ASN A 34 -6.92 4.68 -8.17
CA ASN A 34 -5.78 3.93 -7.66
C ASN A 34 -6.21 2.81 -6.70
N SER A 35 -7.17 3.08 -5.80
CA SER A 35 -7.68 2.08 -4.86
C SER A 35 -8.37 0.90 -5.57
N VAL A 36 -9.11 1.16 -6.65
CA VAL A 36 -9.71 0.10 -7.46
C VAL A 36 -8.64 -0.74 -8.15
N ASP A 37 -7.63 -0.10 -8.75
CA ASP A 37 -6.52 -0.79 -9.41
C ASP A 37 -5.74 -1.67 -8.43
N ASP A 38 -5.36 -1.15 -7.26
CA ASP A 38 -4.67 -1.90 -6.21
C ASP A 38 -5.50 -3.10 -5.73
N THR A 39 -6.81 -2.92 -5.59
CA THR A 39 -7.72 -3.99 -5.17
C THR A 39 -7.80 -5.10 -6.22
N VAL A 40 -7.87 -4.74 -7.50
CA VAL A 40 -7.95 -5.70 -8.61
C VAL A 40 -6.64 -6.46 -8.75
N GLU A 41 -5.50 -5.76 -8.72
CA GLU A 41 -4.15 -6.35 -8.71
C GLU A 41 -4.03 -7.40 -7.59
N GLY A 42 -4.30 -6.97 -6.34
CA GLY A 42 -4.20 -7.84 -5.18
C GLY A 42 -5.13 -9.04 -5.21
N ALA A 43 -6.34 -8.88 -5.75
CA ALA A 43 -7.28 -9.99 -5.91
C ALA A 43 -6.75 -11.04 -6.90
N PHE A 44 -6.24 -10.61 -8.06
CA PHE A 44 -5.70 -11.55 -9.05
C PHE A 44 -4.46 -12.28 -8.54
N ASP A 45 -3.55 -11.59 -7.86
CA ASP A 45 -2.37 -12.21 -7.26
C ASP A 45 -2.76 -13.25 -6.20
N PHE A 46 -3.73 -12.92 -5.35
CA PHE A 46 -4.27 -13.85 -4.35
C PHE A 46 -4.88 -15.10 -5.00
N PHE A 47 -5.73 -14.94 -6.01
CA PHE A 47 -6.36 -16.07 -6.69
C PHE A 47 -5.35 -16.92 -7.45
N LEU A 48 -4.35 -16.31 -8.07
CA LEU A 48 -3.27 -17.02 -8.74
C LEU A 48 -2.48 -17.87 -7.74
N GLN A 49 -2.12 -17.30 -6.58
CA GLN A 49 -1.43 -18.01 -5.51
C GLN A 49 -2.26 -19.20 -5.01
N GLN A 50 -3.56 -18.99 -4.73
CA GLN A 50 -4.44 -20.08 -4.30
C GLN A 50 -4.58 -21.18 -5.35
N ALA A 51 -4.78 -20.82 -6.62
CA ALA A 51 -4.92 -21.79 -7.70
C ALA A 51 -3.64 -22.62 -7.91
N SER A 52 -2.45 -22.02 -7.78
CA SER A 52 -1.17 -22.75 -7.82
C SER A 52 -1.03 -23.76 -6.67
N THR A 53 -1.54 -23.46 -5.46
CA THR A 53 -1.54 -24.44 -4.35
C THR A 53 -2.46 -25.64 -4.62
N LEU A 54 -3.63 -25.40 -5.22
CA LEU A 54 -4.62 -26.45 -5.56
C LEU A 54 -4.14 -27.39 -6.68
N ILE A 55 -3.32 -26.88 -7.61
CA ILE A 55 -2.83 -27.65 -8.77
C ILE A 55 -1.59 -28.52 -8.43
N GLY A 56 -1.14 -28.51 -7.17
CA GLY A 56 -0.06 -29.37 -6.67
C GLY A 56 1.33 -28.72 -6.67
N GLY A 57 1.41 -27.39 -6.65
CA GLY A 57 2.68 -26.65 -6.62
C GLY A 57 3.53 -26.81 -7.90
N ASP A 58 4.83 -26.50 -7.80
CA ASP A 58 5.82 -26.47 -8.90
C ASP A 58 6.05 -27.81 -9.63
N ALA A 59 5.40 -28.90 -9.22
CA ALA A 59 5.61 -30.23 -9.79
C ALA A 59 5.08 -30.38 -11.24
N ASN A 60 4.20 -29.50 -11.70
CA ASN A 60 3.64 -29.55 -13.06
C ASN A 60 3.73 -28.17 -13.75
N THR A 61 4.94 -27.83 -14.23
CA THR A 61 5.31 -26.54 -14.81
C THR A 61 4.37 -26.11 -15.94
N ALA A 62 4.07 -27.00 -16.89
CA ALA A 62 3.21 -26.67 -18.03
C ALA A 62 1.78 -26.27 -17.62
N ARG A 63 1.23 -26.88 -16.58
CA ARG A 63 -0.12 -26.56 -16.09
C ARG A 63 -0.15 -25.24 -15.31
N ASN A 64 0.90 -24.93 -14.56
CA ASN A 64 1.06 -23.63 -13.91
C ASN A 64 1.26 -22.51 -14.95
N ASP A 65 1.98 -22.76 -16.03
CA ASP A 65 2.16 -21.78 -17.11
C ASP A 65 0.83 -21.48 -17.82
N GLN A 66 0.04 -22.51 -18.13
CA GLN A 66 -1.31 -22.33 -18.69
C GLN A 66 -2.24 -21.58 -17.74
N LEU A 67 -2.17 -21.86 -16.44
CA LEU A 67 -2.93 -21.14 -15.42
C LEU A 67 -2.53 -19.66 -15.38
N ARG A 68 -1.23 -19.36 -15.32
CA ARG A 68 -0.70 -17.99 -15.35
C ARG A 68 -1.16 -17.25 -16.61
N GLN A 69 -1.08 -17.91 -17.76
CA GLN A 69 -1.53 -17.33 -19.02
C GLN A 69 -3.04 -17.00 -19.00
N GLY A 70 -3.87 -17.93 -18.54
CA GLY A 70 -5.32 -17.73 -18.46
C GLY A 70 -5.70 -16.62 -17.48
N VAL A 71 -5.06 -16.57 -16.31
CA VAL A 71 -5.25 -15.52 -15.31
C VAL A 71 -4.84 -14.16 -15.87
N SER A 72 -3.71 -14.07 -16.57
CA SER A 72 -3.27 -12.82 -17.21
C SER A 72 -4.24 -12.34 -18.29
N SER A 73 -4.80 -13.24 -19.10
CA SER A 73 -5.83 -12.88 -20.10
C SER A 73 -7.12 -12.37 -19.45
N LEU A 74 -7.55 -13.01 -18.36
CA LEU A 74 -8.73 -12.58 -17.61
C LEU A 74 -8.50 -11.22 -16.95
N ARG A 75 -7.33 -11.04 -16.33
CA ARG A 75 -6.92 -9.78 -15.71
C ARG A 75 -6.91 -8.63 -16.73
N HIS A 76 -6.28 -8.84 -17.90
CA HIS A 76 -6.27 -7.83 -18.96
C HIS A 76 -7.69 -7.45 -19.40
N THR A 77 -8.57 -8.44 -19.55
CA THR A 77 -9.96 -8.22 -19.97
C THR A 77 -10.72 -7.40 -18.94
N ILE A 78 -10.60 -7.76 -17.66
CA ILE A 78 -11.28 -7.07 -16.56
C ILE A 78 -10.73 -5.64 -16.40
N GLN A 79 -9.41 -5.47 -16.43
CA GLN A 79 -8.77 -4.16 -16.35
C GLN A 79 -9.27 -3.24 -17.47
N HIS A 80 -9.25 -3.72 -18.72
CA HIS A 80 -9.74 -2.93 -19.85
C HIS A 80 -11.21 -2.50 -19.69
N VAL A 81 -12.07 -3.38 -19.16
CA VAL A 81 -13.47 -3.03 -18.89
C VAL A 81 -13.58 -2.00 -17.76
N LEU A 82 -12.80 -2.15 -16.70
CA LEU A 82 -12.78 -1.23 -15.57
C LEU A 82 -12.26 0.15 -15.98
N ASP A 83 -11.13 0.23 -16.69
CA ASP A 83 -10.54 1.49 -17.18
C ASP A 83 -11.58 2.30 -17.97
N ASN A 84 -12.28 1.64 -18.90
CA ASN A 84 -13.28 2.31 -19.72
C ASN A 84 -14.49 2.78 -18.90
N ARG A 85 -14.95 1.99 -17.94
CA ARG A 85 -16.08 2.36 -17.07
C ARG A 85 -15.72 3.48 -16.10
N LEU A 86 -14.51 3.42 -15.55
CA LEU A 86 -13.99 4.39 -14.60
C LEU A 86 -13.68 5.72 -15.29
N ALA A 87 -13.23 5.73 -16.55
CA ALA A 87 -13.07 6.96 -17.32
C ALA A 87 -14.42 7.68 -17.57
N ILE A 88 -15.49 6.92 -17.84
CA ILE A 88 -16.84 7.49 -17.95
C ILE A 88 -17.33 8.02 -16.60
N TRP A 89 -17.07 7.27 -15.52
CA TRP A 89 -17.42 7.66 -14.16
C TRP A 89 -16.70 8.93 -13.71
N GLU A 90 -15.40 9.05 -13.94
CA GLU A 90 -14.60 10.25 -13.66
C GLU A 90 -15.20 11.48 -14.35
N LYS A 91 -15.46 11.35 -15.66
CA LYS A 91 -16.08 12.44 -16.43
C LYS A 91 -17.44 12.83 -15.86
N TYR A 92 -18.25 11.86 -15.48
CA TYR A 92 -19.55 12.12 -14.86
C TYR A 92 -19.40 12.85 -13.52
N CYS A 93 -18.47 12.43 -12.67
CA CYS A 93 -18.20 13.05 -11.38
C CYS A 93 -17.79 14.52 -11.52
N LEU A 94 -16.85 14.82 -12.42
CA LEU A 94 -16.41 16.19 -12.67
C LEU A 94 -17.52 17.07 -13.25
N GLN A 95 -18.40 16.50 -14.07
CA GLN A 95 -19.47 17.24 -14.74
C GLN A 95 -20.71 17.46 -13.88
N HIS A 96 -20.97 16.58 -12.92
CA HIS A 96 -22.27 16.53 -12.23
C HIS A 96 -22.20 16.43 -10.71
N CYS A 97 -21.20 15.73 -10.16
CA CYS A 97 -21.08 15.57 -8.71
C CYS A 97 -20.35 16.75 -8.07
N PHE A 98 -19.31 17.24 -8.74
CA PHE A 98 -18.45 18.32 -8.25
C PHE A 98 -18.64 19.65 -9.01
N ALA A 99 -19.59 19.70 -9.95
CA ALA A 99 -19.88 20.91 -10.70
C ALA A 99 -20.91 21.79 -9.98
N VAL A 100 -20.62 23.08 -9.88
CA VAL A 100 -21.60 24.07 -9.39
C VAL A 100 -22.61 24.37 -10.51
N PRO A 101 -23.93 24.19 -10.29
CA PRO A 101 -24.93 24.52 -11.28
C PRO A 101 -24.87 26.00 -11.69
N LYS A 102 -25.05 26.28 -12.98
CA LYS A 102 -25.05 27.66 -13.49
C LYS A 102 -26.12 28.49 -12.79
N GLY A 103 -25.74 29.66 -12.26
CA GLY A 103 -26.62 30.55 -11.50
C GLY A 103 -26.54 30.36 -9.98
N PHE A 104 -25.85 29.32 -9.51
CA PHE A 104 -25.41 29.25 -8.13
C PHE A 104 -24.00 29.84 -8.06
N SER A 105 -23.86 30.91 -7.29
CA SER A 105 -22.56 31.35 -6.80
C SER A 105 -22.59 31.08 -5.31
N PHE A 106 -21.48 30.56 -4.79
CA PHE A 106 -21.31 30.55 -3.35
C PHE A 106 -21.41 32.00 -2.86
N PRO A 107 -22.12 32.29 -1.76
CA PRO A 107 -22.02 33.60 -1.15
C PRO A 107 -20.54 33.81 -0.90
N ARG A 108 -19.93 34.71 -1.68
CA ARG A 108 -18.54 35.09 -1.49
C ARG A 108 -18.47 35.52 -0.03
N THR A 109 -17.41 35.12 0.66
CA THR A 109 -17.13 35.34 2.09
C THR A 109 -17.07 36.82 2.51
N GLN A 110 -17.65 37.73 1.72
CA GLN A 110 -17.65 39.17 1.85
C GLN A 110 -19.05 39.77 2.07
N ASP A 111 -20.12 38.97 2.19
CA ASP A 111 -21.41 39.48 2.67
C ASP A 111 -21.60 39.18 4.17
N PRO A 112 -21.79 40.21 5.03
CA PRO A 112 -21.96 40.07 6.47
C PRO A 112 -23.38 39.60 6.83
N LEU A 113 -23.84 38.50 6.22
CA LEU A 113 -25.05 37.79 6.64
C LEU A 113 -24.75 36.66 7.66
N VAL A 114 -23.48 36.45 8.01
CA VAL A 114 -23.04 35.53 9.07
C VAL A 114 -23.04 36.24 10.44
N ASN A 115 -24.15 36.88 10.80
CA ASN A 115 -24.34 37.40 12.16
C ASN A 115 -25.59 36.85 12.85
N ASP A 116 -26.26 35.86 12.24
CA ASP A 116 -27.44 35.19 12.82
C ASP A 116 -27.16 33.76 13.33
N PHE A 117 -25.92 33.28 13.17
CA PHE A 117 -25.43 32.04 13.78
C PHE A 117 -24.31 32.29 14.81
N SER A 118 -24.31 33.46 15.44
CA SER A 118 -23.48 33.73 16.62
C SER A 118 -24.00 32.99 17.86
N LEU A 119 -24.17 31.67 17.76
CA LEU A 119 -23.87 30.80 18.89
C LEU A 119 -22.36 30.64 18.89
N HIS A 120 -21.70 31.71 19.33
CA HIS A 120 -20.34 31.67 19.80
C HIS A 120 -20.32 30.80 21.05
N ASP A 121 -20.26 29.49 20.86
CA ASP A 121 -19.85 28.57 21.91
C ASP A 121 -18.31 28.63 21.97
N GLY A 122 -17.83 29.74 22.54
CA GLY A 122 -16.86 29.76 23.63
C GLY A 122 -15.52 29.03 23.51
N LEU A 123 -15.07 28.58 22.34
CA LEU A 123 -13.63 28.28 22.17
C LEU A 123 -12.94 29.59 21.78
N ASP A 124 -12.29 30.20 22.76
CA ASP A 124 -11.46 31.39 22.57
C ASP A 124 -10.46 31.12 21.45
N ASP A 125 -10.25 32.10 20.57
CA ASP A 125 -9.28 32.04 19.46
C ASP A 125 -7.87 31.63 19.98
N ALA A 126 -7.57 31.95 21.24
CA ALA A 126 -6.37 31.56 21.96
C ALA A 126 -6.26 30.05 22.26
N GLU A 127 -7.38 29.36 22.49
CA GLU A 127 -7.41 27.90 22.68
C GLU A 127 -7.13 27.18 21.36
N LEU A 128 -7.70 27.68 20.26
CA LEU A 128 -7.42 27.19 18.91
C LEU A 128 -5.94 27.37 18.53
N ASP A 129 -5.38 28.56 18.80
CA ASP A 129 -3.95 28.83 18.59
C ASP A 129 -3.06 27.88 19.39
N THR A 130 -3.47 27.55 20.62
CA THR A 130 -2.73 26.62 21.49
C THR A 130 -2.78 25.19 20.96
N GLU A 131 -3.96 24.73 20.51
CA GLU A 131 -4.09 23.40 19.90
C GLU A 131 -3.30 23.30 18.59
N LEU A 132 -3.33 24.35 17.79
CA LEU A 132 -2.62 24.42 16.53
C LEU A 132 -1.10 24.38 16.72
N GLU A 133 -0.58 25.06 17.74
CA GLU A 133 0.84 24.98 18.09
C GLU A 133 1.20 23.58 18.64
N ALA A 134 0.34 22.97 19.45
CA ALA A 134 0.53 21.59 19.93
C ALA A 134 0.56 20.58 18.77
N LEU A 135 -0.28 20.76 17.74
CA LEU A 135 -0.28 19.92 16.54
C LEU A 135 0.98 20.11 15.69
N ARG A 136 1.46 21.35 15.55
CA ARG A 136 2.73 21.64 14.87
C ARG A 136 3.91 20.99 15.58
N GLU A 137 3.92 21.05 16.91
CA GLU A 137 4.96 20.42 17.72
C GLU A 137 4.92 18.89 17.57
N LYS A 138 3.73 18.27 17.63
CA LYS A 138 3.55 16.83 17.36
C LYS A 138 4.00 16.45 15.95
N LEU A 139 3.66 17.23 14.93
CA LEU A 139 4.06 16.96 13.55
C LEU A 139 5.59 17.03 13.40
N SER A 140 6.23 18.01 14.05
CA SER A 140 7.70 18.15 14.09
C SER A 140 8.36 16.93 14.75
N ALA A 141 7.80 16.47 15.88
CA ALA A 141 8.27 15.27 16.58
C ALA A 141 8.16 14.02 15.71
N VAL A 142 6.99 13.78 15.09
CA VAL A 142 6.76 12.64 14.17
C VAL A 142 7.67 12.73 12.95
N ALA A 143 7.90 13.91 12.39
CA ALA A 143 8.82 14.08 11.25
C ALA A 143 10.27 13.73 11.62
N LYS A 144 10.71 14.08 12.84
CA LYS A 144 12.03 13.71 13.35
C LYS A 144 12.14 12.20 13.56
N GLU A 145 11.15 11.59 14.20
CA GLU A 145 11.09 10.15 14.43
C GLU A 145 11.05 9.37 13.12
N SER A 146 10.23 9.79 12.16
CA SER A 146 10.16 9.21 10.81
C SER A 146 11.53 9.24 10.11
N LYS A 147 12.24 10.37 10.21
CA LYS A 147 13.61 10.49 9.67
C LYS A 147 14.60 9.56 10.37
N GLU A 148 14.45 9.33 11.68
CA GLU A 148 15.29 8.41 12.44
C GLU A 148 15.00 6.95 12.08
N LEU A 149 13.74 6.57 12.05
CA LEU A 149 13.29 5.24 11.63
C LEU A 149 13.73 4.93 10.20
N HIS A 150 13.63 5.89 9.28
CA HIS A 150 14.08 5.69 7.90
C HIS A 150 15.59 5.43 7.81
N LYS A 151 16.40 6.07 8.66
CA LYS A 151 17.84 5.77 8.77
C LYS A 151 18.07 4.36 9.28
N GLU A 152 17.29 3.92 10.27
CA GLU A 152 17.38 2.57 10.83
C GLU A 152 17.01 1.51 9.78
N VAL A 153 15.90 1.69 9.05
CA VAL A 153 15.50 0.81 7.95
C VAL A 153 16.63 0.69 6.92
N HIS A 154 17.18 1.81 6.47
CA HIS A 154 18.27 1.80 5.50
C HIS A 154 19.57 1.15 6.05
N ALA A 155 19.85 1.28 7.35
CA ALA A 155 20.97 0.59 7.99
C ALA A 155 20.74 -0.94 8.02
N LEU A 156 19.52 -1.37 8.35
CA LEU A 156 19.11 -2.77 8.36
C LEU A 156 19.15 -3.39 6.96
N GLU A 157 18.69 -2.67 5.93
CA GLU A 157 18.77 -3.10 4.53
C GLU A 157 20.22 -3.34 4.09
N LYS A 158 21.13 -2.43 4.45
CA LYS A 158 22.57 -2.61 4.19
C LYS A 158 23.12 -3.84 4.90
N GLN A 159 22.75 -4.07 6.15
CA GLN A 159 23.16 -5.24 6.91
C GLN A 159 22.62 -6.53 6.29
N ALA A 160 21.34 -6.55 5.88
CA ALA A 160 20.73 -7.68 5.20
C ALA A 160 21.45 -8.00 3.88
N MET A 161 21.76 -6.97 3.08
CA MET A 161 22.52 -7.14 1.84
C MET A 161 23.92 -7.74 2.08
N VAL A 162 24.63 -7.25 3.10
CA VAL A 162 25.95 -7.81 3.48
C VAL A 162 25.82 -9.27 3.92
N THR A 163 24.78 -9.60 4.70
CA THR A 163 24.52 -10.97 5.17
C THR A 163 24.24 -11.91 4.01
N VAL A 164 23.35 -11.53 3.08
CA VAL A 164 23.04 -12.31 1.88
C VAL A 164 24.29 -12.50 1.01
N ASN A 165 25.10 -11.47 0.83
CA ASN A 165 26.35 -11.58 0.07
C ASN A 165 27.35 -12.51 0.75
N PHE A 166 27.45 -12.46 2.08
CA PHE A 166 28.32 -13.34 2.86
C PHE A 166 27.85 -14.80 2.81
N GLU A 167 26.55 -15.05 2.95
CA GLU A 167 25.96 -16.38 2.78
C GLU A 167 26.25 -16.94 1.38
N LYS A 168 26.12 -16.12 0.34
CA LYS A 168 26.47 -16.49 -1.03
C LYS A 168 27.95 -16.84 -1.17
N SER A 169 28.85 -16.04 -0.60
CA SER A 169 30.30 -16.33 -0.59
C SER A 169 30.64 -17.61 0.17
N ILE A 170 29.98 -17.89 1.30
CA ILE A 170 30.14 -19.15 2.03
C ILE A 170 29.65 -20.32 1.19
N ALA A 171 28.45 -20.21 0.61
CA ALA A 171 27.89 -21.26 -0.23
C ALA A 171 28.81 -21.57 -1.42
N GLU A 172 29.41 -20.54 -2.02
CA GLU A 172 30.38 -20.70 -3.09
C GLU A 172 31.69 -21.35 -2.62
N ALA A 173 32.24 -20.94 -1.46
CA ALA A 173 33.44 -21.56 -0.89
C ALA A 173 33.21 -23.04 -0.51
N ILE A 174 32.03 -23.37 0.01
CA ILE A 174 31.62 -24.76 0.28
C ILE A 174 31.53 -25.55 -1.03
N ARG A 175 30.93 -24.98 -2.08
CA ARG A 175 30.85 -25.62 -3.39
C ARG A 175 32.25 -25.86 -3.98
N GLN A 176 33.15 -24.87 -3.92
CA GLN A 176 34.53 -25.02 -4.37
C GLN A 176 35.29 -26.10 -3.59
N LEU A 177 35.03 -26.21 -2.28
CA LEU A 177 35.57 -27.29 -1.46
C LEU A 177 35.05 -28.65 -1.94
N GLU A 178 33.74 -28.77 -2.18
CA GLU A 178 33.12 -30.01 -2.68
C GLU A 178 33.58 -30.37 -4.11
N GLU A 179 33.82 -29.40 -4.98
CA GLU A 179 34.36 -29.59 -6.33
C GLU A 179 35.87 -29.90 -6.32
N SER A 180 36.63 -29.41 -5.34
CA SER A 180 38.07 -29.69 -5.14
C SER A 180 38.36 -31.08 -4.56
N THR A 181 37.51 -32.06 -4.86
CA THR A 181 37.66 -33.46 -4.45
C THR A 181 38.85 -34.08 -5.19
N ASN A 182 40.05 -33.80 -4.67
CA ASN A 182 41.16 -34.76 -4.70
C ASN A 182 42.18 -34.58 -3.57
N VAL A 183 42.21 -33.50 -2.77
CA VAL A 183 43.03 -33.45 -1.54
C VAL A 183 42.44 -32.46 -0.53
N ILE A 184 41.45 -32.87 0.27
CA ILE A 184 41.01 -32.07 1.44
C ILE A 184 41.33 -32.85 2.72
N PRO A 185 42.26 -32.36 3.57
CA PRO A 185 42.55 -32.96 4.86
C PRO A 185 41.31 -32.96 5.76
N GLU A 186 41.06 -34.05 6.50
CA GLU A 186 39.88 -34.22 7.37
C GLU A 186 39.68 -33.07 8.37
N GLY A 187 40.76 -32.39 8.78
CA GLY A 187 40.70 -31.23 9.66
C GLY A 187 39.88 -30.07 9.08
N LEU A 188 39.95 -29.83 7.76
CA LEU A 188 39.19 -28.77 7.10
C LEU A 188 37.71 -29.11 6.98
N LYS A 189 37.38 -30.40 6.75
CA LYS A 189 35.99 -30.88 6.76
C LYS A 189 35.35 -30.68 8.14
N ARG A 190 36.09 -30.98 9.21
CA ARG A 190 35.62 -30.79 10.59
C ARG A 190 35.43 -29.32 10.96
N ALA A 191 36.34 -28.44 10.52
CA ALA A 191 36.20 -27.00 10.76
C ALA A 191 34.99 -26.42 10.01
N ALA A 192 34.73 -26.86 8.78
CA ALA A 192 33.58 -26.42 8.00
C ALA A 192 32.23 -26.88 8.59
N THR A 193 32.15 -28.08 9.16
CA THR A 193 30.94 -28.53 9.85
C THR A 193 30.73 -27.80 11.17
N GLU A 194 31.79 -27.53 11.93
CA GLU A 194 31.73 -26.76 13.17
C GLU A 194 31.30 -25.31 12.92
N LEU A 195 31.78 -24.69 11.84
CA LEU A 195 31.35 -23.36 11.42
C LEU A 195 29.84 -23.33 11.08
N ARG A 196 29.35 -24.30 10.29
CA ARG A 196 27.92 -24.43 9.96
C ARG A 196 27.06 -24.58 11.22
N GLN A 197 27.53 -25.36 12.19
CA GLN A 197 26.82 -25.55 13.45
C GLN A 197 26.77 -24.27 14.28
N LYS A 198 27.88 -23.52 14.35
CA LYS A 198 27.94 -22.23 15.08
C LYS A 198 27.06 -21.17 14.42
N MET A 199 27.02 -21.10 13.08
CA MET A 199 26.13 -20.17 12.37
C MET A 199 24.66 -20.49 12.63
N LYS A 200 24.28 -21.77 12.53
CA LYS A 200 22.91 -22.19 12.84
C LYS A 200 22.50 -21.83 14.27
N LYS A 201 23.41 -22.04 15.23
CA LYS A 201 23.17 -21.66 16.62
C LYS A 201 22.98 -20.14 16.78
N LEU A 202 23.80 -19.34 16.12
CA LEU A 202 23.69 -17.88 16.17
C LEU A 202 22.37 -17.38 15.57
N ASP A 203 21.90 -17.97 14.48
CA ASP A 203 20.60 -17.66 13.89
C ASP A 203 19.44 -18.01 14.83
N ASP A 204 19.52 -19.16 15.50
CA ASP A 204 18.50 -19.59 16.46
C ASP A 204 18.50 -18.67 17.69
N ASP A 205 19.67 -18.29 18.21
CA ASP A 205 19.81 -17.34 19.33
C ASP A 205 19.28 -15.93 18.95
N ASN A 206 19.58 -15.44 17.73
CA ASN A 206 19.05 -14.16 17.23
C ASN A 206 17.53 -14.18 17.07
N ARG A 207 16.96 -15.30 16.61
CA ARG A 207 15.50 -15.49 16.47
C ARG A 207 14.81 -15.50 17.83
N GLU A 208 15.45 -16.08 18.84
CA GLU A 208 14.96 -16.09 20.23
C GLU A 208 14.97 -14.68 20.85
N LEU A 209 16.03 -13.89 20.62
CA LEU A 209 16.07 -12.49 21.06
C LEU A 209 14.96 -11.64 20.43
N LEU A 210 14.70 -11.80 19.14
CA LEU A 210 13.60 -11.13 18.43
C LEU A 210 12.21 -11.51 18.97
N ASN A 211 12.03 -12.78 19.37
CA ASN A 211 10.79 -13.23 19.98
C ASN A 211 10.62 -12.70 21.41
N ASN A 212 11.69 -12.60 22.20
CA ASN A 212 11.63 -12.11 23.58
C ASN A 212 11.34 -10.60 23.67
N VAL A 213 11.74 -9.81 22.66
CA VAL A 213 11.37 -8.39 22.55
C VAL A 213 9.87 -8.19 22.32
N ARG A 214 9.17 -9.15 21.67
CA ARG A 214 7.70 -9.09 21.48
C ARG A 214 6.88 -9.32 22.75
N TYR A 215 7.46 -9.85 23.82
CA TYR A 215 6.74 -10.15 25.06
C TYR A 215 6.91 -9.08 26.17
N TYR A 216 7.71 -8.05 25.92
CA TYR A 216 7.88 -6.91 26.83
C TYR A 216 7.44 -5.60 26.16
N THR A 217 6.15 -5.47 25.88
CA THR A 217 5.47 -4.18 25.76
C THR A 217 4.43 -4.07 26.88
N PRO A 218 4.58 -3.16 27.84
CA PRO A 218 3.50 -2.78 28.72
C PRO A 218 2.35 -2.14 27.92
N ASN A 219 1.14 -2.57 28.26
CA ASN A 219 -0.15 -2.25 27.64
C ASN A 219 -0.52 -0.75 27.54
N GLU A 220 -1.51 -0.52 26.66
CA GLU A 220 -2.39 0.66 26.45
C GLU A 220 -1.86 1.74 25.49
N SER A 221 -2.54 2.10 24.39
CA SER A 221 -3.99 2.35 24.24
C SER A 221 -4.54 2.11 22.81
N HIS A 222 -5.74 1.51 22.76
CA HIS A 222 -6.82 1.65 21.76
C HIS A 222 -6.48 2.19 20.34
N PHE A 223 -6.37 1.28 19.38
CA PHE A 223 -6.77 1.52 17.99
C PHE A 223 -7.73 0.42 17.56
N HIS A 224 -9.02 0.78 17.43
CA HIS A 224 -9.97 -0.04 16.68
C HIS A 224 -9.68 0.17 15.19
N ILE A 225 -8.94 -0.76 14.58
CA ILE A 225 -8.93 -0.91 13.14
C ILE A 225 -10.01 -1.94 12.80
N CYS A 226 -11.10 -1.47 12.21
CA CYS A 226 -12.14 -2.30 11.65
C CYS A 226 -11.60 -3.08 10.43
N ASN A 227 -11.00 -4.25 10.67
CA ASN A 227 -10.77 -5.23 9.60
C ASN A 227 -12.07 -5.97 9.29
N GLY A 228 -12.91 -5.33 8.47
CA GLY A 228 -13.99 -6.00 7.73
C GLY A 228 -13.44 -6.85 6.59
N GLY A 229 -12.54 -7.79 6.90
CA GLY A 229 -12.02 -8.75 5.94
C GLY A 229 -13.05 -9.85 5.71
N LEU A 230 -13.39 -10.09 4.45
CA LEU A 230 -14.32 -11.07 3.88
C LEU A 230 -14.07 -12.52 4.35
N LYS A 231 -14.27 -12.79 5.64
CA LYS A 231 -14.18 -14.11 6.27
C LYS A 231 -15.58 -14.66 6.59
N ALA A 232 -16.57 -14.28 5.79
CA ALA A 232 -17.89 -14.88 5.84
C ALA A 232 -18.15 -15.66 4.55
N LYS A 233 -18.17 -16.99 4.71
CA LYS A 233 -18.75 -18.01 3.82
C LYS A 233 -18.00 -18.37 2.55
N LEU A 234 -16.90 -19.11 2.73
CA LEU A 234 -16.38 -20.02 1.71
C LEU A 234 -17.10 -21.40 1.70
N ASP A 235 -18.10 -21.61 2.56
CA ASP A 235 -18.79 -22.91 2.72
C ASP A 235 -19.91 -23.18 1.69
N THR A 236 -20.13 -22.30 0.71
CA THR A 236 -21.28 -22.39 -0.22
C THR A 236 -20.90 -22.84 -1.64
N PHE A 237 -19.70 -23.35 -1.86
CA PHE A 237 -19.25 -23.79 -3.19
C PHE A 237 -19.78 -25.15 -3.73
N PRO A 238 -20.35 -26.08 -2.94
CA PRO A 238 -20.86 -27.34 -3.52
C PRO A 238 -22.09 -27.17 -4.43
N ASP A 239 -22.92 -26.15 -4.20
CA ASP A 239 -24.21 -25.99 -4.90
C ASP A 239 -24.07 -25.32 -6.29
N PHE A 240 -22.98 -24.60 -6.52
CA PHE A 240 -22.72 -23.93 -7.80
C PHE A 240 -22.29 -24.91 -8.90
N VAL A 241 -21.53 -25.96 -8.54
CA VAL A 241 -21.00 -26.94 -9.50
C VAL A 241 -22.08 -27.93 -9.98
N ASN A 242 -23.08 -28.22 -9.15
CA ASN A 242 -24.16 -29.14 -9.52
C ASN A 242 -25.19 -28.52 -10.49
N ASN A 243 -25.34 -27.19 -10.51
CA ASN A 243 -26.23 -26.50 -11.44
C ASN A 243 -25.66 -26.33 -12.87
N LEU A 244 -24.35 -26.59 -13.06
CA LEU A 244 -23.69 -26.48 -14.37
C LEU A 244 -23.61 -27.80 -15.15
N LYS A 245 -24.06 -28.92 -14.57
CA LYS A 245 -24.13 -30.23 -15.24
C LYS A 245 -25.55 -30.68 -15.59
N GLY A 246 -26.54 -29.81 -15.40
CA GLY A 246 -27.96 -30.15 -15.53
C GLY A 246 -28.77 -29.18 -16.38
N SER A 247 -28.19 -28.58 -17.44
CA SER A 247 -28.95 -27.91 -18.50
C SER A 247 -28.33 -28.14 -19.87
#